data_AF-A0A956UD53-F1
#
_entry.id   AF-A0A956UD53-F1
#
_cell.length_a   1.000
_cell.length_b   1.000
_cell.length_c   1.000
_cell.angle_alpha   90.00
_cell.angle_beta   90.00
_cell.angle_gamma   90.00
#
_symmetry.space_group_name_H-M   'P 1'
#
loop_
_entity.id
_entity.type
_entity.pdbx_description
1 polymer ?
#
loop_
_entity_poly.entity_id
_entity_poly.type
_entity_poly.pdbx_seq_one_letter_code
_entity_poly.pdbx_strand_id
1 'polypeptide(L)'
;GPTLKQVIDSEGPFSADAALDILAKLASAIAHAHANGVVHRDLKTSNIVLTDSAKASRQPVVVDFGIALMIEDDAEISLQSNLTRTNAVIGSPLYMSPEQVQGKRANERSDIYSLGCIFYECLTGYPPYQGETLLDTMNMHLNEPLPRIVLKDDQADLAARLNFVLDLTLAKNPSQRFATMEKLLESIEKSAQGFIAIRTDTPEEHQID
;
A
#
# COMPACT_ATOMS: atom_id res chain seq x y z
N GLY A 1 13.75 4.78 -13.79
CA GLY A 1 14.04 3.35 -13.70
C GLY A 1 12.79 2.55 -13.99
N PRO A 2 12.76 1.24 -13.68
CA PRO A 2 11.56 0.41 -13.82
C PRO A 2 10.46 0.86 -12.85
N THR A 3 9.22 0.49 -13.14
CA THR A 3 8.11 0.66 -12.19
C THR A 3 8.22 -0.35 -11.05
N LEU A 4 7.60 -0.06 -9.92
CA LEU A 4 7.50 -0.97 -8.79
C LEU A 4 6.85 -2.29 -9.24
N LYS A 5 5.82 -2.21 -10.10
CA LYS A 5 5.18 -3.41 -10.70
C LYS A 5 6.16 -4.25 -11.49
N GLN A 6 6.93 -3.64 -12.39
CA GLN A 6 7.93 -4.34 -13.21
C GLN A 6 8.98 -5.04 -12.33
N VAL A 7 9.38 -4.41 -11.23
CA VAL A 7 10.32 -5.02 -10.28
C VAL A 7 9.69 -6.20 -9.54
N ILE A 8 8.47 -6.07 -9.05
CA ILE A 8 7.77 -7.18 -8.37
C ILE A 8 7.63 -8.38 -9.32
N ASP A 9 7.26 -8.13 -10.58
CA ASP A 9 7.06 -9.19 -11.59
C ASP A 9 8.36 -9.89 -11.98
N SER A 10 9.49 -9.18 -12.02
CA SER A 10 10.78 -9.73 -12.48
C SER A 10 11.68 -10.24 -11.38
N GLU A 11 11.63 -9.65 -10.18
CA GLU A 11 12.51 -9.96 -9.05
C GLU A 11 11.77 -10.57 -7.85
N GLY A 12 10.44 -10.70 -7.92
CA GLY A 12 9.61 -11.20 -6.86
C GLY A 12 9.39 -10.20 -5.71
N PRO A 13 8.76 -10.64 -4.60
CA PRO A 13 8.46 -9.78 -3.46
C PRO A 13 9.72 -9.16 -2.84
N PHE A 14 9.50 -8.07 -2.11
CA PHE A 14 10.49 -7.41 -1.29
C PHE A 14 10.58 -8.08 0.09
N SER A 15 11.73 -7.91 0.76
CA SER A 15 11.81 -8.22 2.19
C SER A 15 10.87 -7.28 2.97
N ALA A 16 10.47 -7.70 4.17
CA ALA A 16 9.64 -6.87 5.05
C ALA A 16 10.22 -5.47 5.27
N ASP A 17 11.52 -5.39 5.54
CA ASP A 17 12.21 -4.12 5.77
C ASP A 17 12.19 -3.22 4.53
N ALA A 18 12.44 -3.77 3.34
CA ALA A 18 12.42 -3.01 2.09
C ALA A 18 10.98 -2.58 1.73
N ALA A 19 9.98 -3.42 1.96
CA ALA A 19 8.58 -3.07 1.76
C ALA A 19 8.11 -1.95 2.71
N LEU A 20 8.54 -1.99 3.98
CA LEU A 20 8.25 -0.93 4.96
C LEU A 20 8.94 0.38 4.59
N ASP A 21 10.20 0.33 4.14
CA ASP A 21 10.93 1.50 3.66
C ASP A 21 10.27 2.13 2.42
N ILE A 22 9.85 1.32 1.45
CA ILE A 22 9.06 1.78 0.29
C ILE A 22 7.75 2.43 0.75
N LEU A 23 7.01 1.77 1.64
CA LEU A 23 5.74 2.30 2.16
C LEU A 23 5.95 3.63 2.89
N ALA A 24 7.00 3.76 3.71
CA ALA A 24 7.30 5.00 4.41
C ALA A 24 7.60 6.14 3.43
N LYS A 25 8.45 5.91 2.43
CA LYS A 25 8.77 6.93 1.42
C LYS A 25 7.55 7.36 0.61
N LEU A 26 6.69 6.41 0.23
CA LEU A 26 5.43 6.70 -0.44
C LEU A 26 4.46 7.48 0.45
N ALA A 27 4.29 7.07 1.70
CA ALA A 27 3.44 7.77 2.67
C ALA A 27 3.92 9.22 2.87
N SER A 28 5.23 9.45 2.94
CA SER A 28 5.82 10.80 3.01
C SER A 28 5.53 11.64 1.76
N ALA A 29 5.70 11.08 0.57
CA ALA A 29 5.39 11.77 -0.68
C ALA A 29 3.90 12.13 -0.79
N ILE A 30 3.01 11.23 -0.40
CA ILE A 30 1.57 11.46 -0.45
C ILE A 30 1.09 12.41 0.67
N ALA A 31 1.70 12.34 1.85
CA ALA A 31 1.47 13.34 2.91
C ALA A 31 1.73 14.76 2.39
N HIS A 32 2.83 14.96 1.65
CA HIS A 32 3.14 16.24 1.05
C HIS A 32 2.07 16.69 0.04
N ALA A 33 1.55 15.78 -0.79
CA ALA A 33 0.46 16.10 -1.73
C ALA A 33 -0.84 16.46 -0.99
N HIS A 34 -1.22 15.68 0.02
CA HIS A 34 -2.40 15.92 0.86
C HIS A 34 -2.33 17.28 1.56
N ALA A 35 -1.17 17.66 2.09
CA ALA A 35 -0.94 18.97 2.70
C ALA A 35 -1.14 20.15 1.73
N ASN A 36 -1.03 19.91 0.43
CA ASN A 36 -1.30 20.88 -0.63
C ASN A 36 -2.72 20.73 -1.25
N GLY A 37 -3.60 19.96 -0.60
CA GLY A 37 -4.98 19.75 -1.05
C GLY A 37 -5.13 18.81 -2.26
N VAL A 38 -4.09 18.05 -2.60
CA VAL A 38 -4.09 17.14 -3.75
C VAL A 38 -4.26 15.70 -3.26
N VAL A 39 -5.37 15.07 -3.61
CA VAL A 39 -5.62 13.63 -3.43
C VAL A 39 -5.26 12.91 -4.73
N HIS A 40 -4.53 11.80 -4.67
CA HIS A 40 -4.03 11.13 -5.88
C HIS A 40 -5.11 10.29 -6.58
N ARG A 41 -5.96 9.56 -5.84
CA ARG A 41 -7.13 8.80 -6.33
C ARG A 41 -6.87 7.55 -7.19
N ASP A 42 -5.66 7.36 -7.72
CA ASP A 42 -5.26 6.20 -8.57
C ASP A 42 -3.83 5.73 -8.26
N LEU A 43 -3.53 5.52 -6.98
CA LEU A 43 -2.26 4.94 -6.56
C LEU A 43 -2.22 3.45 -6.92
N LYS A 44 -1.17 3.05 -7.64
CA LYS A 44 -0.90 1.67 -8.05
C LYS A 44 0.59 1.46 -8.30
N THR A 45 1.04 0.22 -8.27
CA THR A 45 2.47 -0.13 -8.45
C THR A 45 3.02 0.23 -9.83
N SER A 46 2.17 0.39 -10.86
CA SER A 46 2.60 0.89 -12.17
C SER A 46 2.80 2.40 -12.24
N ASN A 47 2.27 3.16 -11.27
CA ASN A 47 2.44 4.61 -11.10
C ASN A 47 3.58 4.95 -10.11
N ILE A 48 4.42 3.99 -9.77
CA ILE A 48 5.57 4.20 -8.89
C ILE A 48 6.83 3.79 -9.64
N VAL A 49 7.75 4.72 -9.85
CA VAL A 49 9.03 4.47 -10.51
C VAL A 49 10.14 4.37 -9.47
N LEU A 50 10.99 3.36 -9.60
CA LEU A 50 12.17 3.20 -8.77
C LEU A 50 13.37 3.85 -9.48
N THR A 51 14.01 4.80 -8.81
CA THR A 51 15.06 5.65 -9.41
C THR A 51 16.47 5.05 -9.34
N ASP A 52 16.71 4.09 -8.44
CA ASP A 52 18.00 3.41 -8.31
C ASP A 52 17.95 1.96 -8.86
N SER A 53 19.11 1.49 -9.33
CA SER A 53 19.33 0.16 -9.89
C SER A 53 19.46 -0.92 -8.81
N ALA A 54 20.13 -0.64 -7.68
CA ALA A 54 20.32 -1.62 -6.62
C ALA A 54 19.06 -1.73 -5.75
N LYS A 55 18.53 -2.96 -5.56
CA LYS A 55 17.27 -3.23 -4.85
C LYS A 55 17.22 -2.59 -3.44
N ALA A 56 18.35 -2.49 -2.75
CA ALA A 56 18.47 -1.94 -1.40
C ALA A 56 18.48 -0.40 -1.32
N SER A 57 18.72 0.33 -2.42
CA SER A 57 18.79 1.80 -2.44
C SER A 57 17.69 2.44 -3.28
N ARG A 58 16.73 1.65 -3.78
CA ARG A 58 15.63 2.11 -4.63
C ARG A 58 14.80 3.16 -3.90
N GLN A 59 14.71 4.36 -4.48
CA GLN A 59 13.80 5.41 -4.02
C GLN A 59 12.54 5.37 -4.88
N PRO A 60 11.35 5.13 -4.29
CA PRO A 60 10.10 5.18 -5.02
C PRO A 60 9.71 6.64 -5.28
N VAL A 61 9.37 6.92 -6.52
CA VAL A 61 8.84 8.20 -6.97
C VAL A 61 7.46 7.94 -7.55
N VAL A 62 6.46 8.61 -7.00
CA VAL A 62 5.09 8.57 -7.52
C VAL A 62 5.07 9.36 -8.82
N VAL A 63 4.65 8.69 -9.90
CA VAL A 63 4.50 9.28 -11.23
C VAL A 63 3.03 9.26 -11.60
N ASP A 64 2.55 10.37 -12.16
CA ASP A 64 1.14 10.58 -12.57
C ASP A 64 0.12 10.70 -11.43
N PHE A 65 -0.16 11.95 -11.05
CA PHE A 65 -1.22 12.30 -10.10
C PHE A 65 -2.60 12.24 -10.73
N GLY A 66 -3.04 11.06 -11.20
CA GLY A 66 -4.44 10.71 -11.50
C GLY A 66 -5.30 11.78 -12.20
N ILE A 67 -4.72 12.66 -13.03
CA ILE A 67 -5.38 13.89 -13.50
C ILE A 67 -6.62 13.56 -14.33
N ALA A 68 -6.65 12.37 -14.95
CA ALA A 68 -7.81 11.84 -15.67
C ALA A 68 -9.08 11.75 -14.79
N LEU A 69 -8.95 11.40 -13.51
CA LEU A 69 -10.08 11.35 -12.55
C LEU A 69 -10.55 12.73 -12.08
N MET A 70 -9.76 13.79 -12.31
CA MET A 70 -10.20 15.17 -12.06
C MET A 70 -11.06 15.72 -13.21
N ILE A 71 -10.92 15.20 -14.44
CA ILE A 71 -11.67 15.68 -15.61
C ILE A 71 -13.10 15.12 -15.63
N GLU A 72 -13.34 13.99 -14.95
CA GLU A 72 -14.68 13.41 -14.76
C GLU A 72 -15.44 14.02 -13.55
N ASP A 73 -14.82 14.95 -12.79
CA ASP A 73 -15.40 15.58 -11.58
C ASP A 73 -16.71 16.38 -11.84
N ASP A 74 -17.06 16.70 -13.11
CA ASP A 74 -18.29 17.44 -13.46
C ASP A 74 -19.49 16.54 -13.83
N ALA A 75 -19.28 15.23 -13.99
CA ALA A 75 -20.34 14.29 -14.34
C ALA A 75 -20.45 13.24 -13.24
N GLU A 76 -21.53 13.30 -12.47
CA GLU A 76 -22.00 12.29 -11.51
C GLU A 76 -21.67 10.87 -12.00
N ILE A 77 -20.60 10.25 -11.49
CA ILE A 77 -20.14 8.94 -11.93
C ILE A 77 -21.11 7.89 -11.39
N SER A 78 -22.13 7.58 -12.19
CA SER A 78 -22.85 6.32 -12.06
C SER A 78 -21.94 5.20 -12.58
N LEU A 79 -21.37 4.41 -11.66
CA LEU A 79 -20.63 3.19 -12.00
C LEU A 79 -21.48 2.25 -12.89
N GLN A 80 -22.81 2.27 -12.75
CA GLN A 80 -23.74 1.52 -13.61
C GLN A 80 -23.69 1.94 -15.09
N SER A 81 -23.48 3.23 -15.40
CA SER A 81 -23.39 3.72 -16.78
C SER A 81 -22.02 3.51 -17.43
N ASN A 82 -20.95 3.44 -16.62
CA ASN A 82 -19.59 3.15 -17.12
C ASN A 82 -19.35 1.65 -17.35
N LEU A 83 -20.04 0.77 -16.61
CA LEU A 83 -20.01 -0.68 -16.86
C LEU A 83 -20.70 -1.08 -18.18
N THR A 84 -21.71 -0.33 -18.63
CA THR A 84 -22.46 -0.60 -19.87
C THR A 84 -21.79 -0.03 -21.13
N ARG A 85 -20.80 0.86 -20.98
CA ARG A 85 -19.97 1.39 -22.05
C ARG A 85 -18.58 0.76 -21.97
N THR A 86 -18.45 -0.40 -22.61
CA THR A 86 -17.18 -1.05 -22.91
C THR A 86 -16.07 -0.03 -23.24
N ASN A 87 -14.95 -0.11 -22.51
CA ASN A 87 -13.70 0.67 -22.62
C ASN A 87 -13.61 2.06 -21.95
N ALA A 88 -14.55 2.49 -21.10
CA ALA A 88 -14.25 3.59 -20.18
C ALA A 88 -13.21 3.12 -19.14
N VAL A 89 -12.11 3.87 -19.00
CA VAL A 89 -10.95 3.55 -18.14
C VAL A 89 -11.37 3.64 -16.67
N ILE A 90 -12.05 2.60 -16.19
CA ILE A 90 -12.16 2.32 -14.76
C ILE A 90 -10.72 2.10 -14.28
N GLY A 91 -10.31 2.78 -13.21
CA GLY A 91 -8.99 2.60 -12.59
C GLY A 91 -8.68 1.12 -12.31
N SER A 92 -7.44 0.79 -11.93
CA SER A 92 -7.11 -0.63 -11.70
C SER A 92 -7.87 -1.14 -10.46
N PRO A 93 -8.82 -2.09 -10.59
CA PRO A 93 -9.67 -2.52 -9.47
C PRO A 93 -8.90 -3.14 -8.32
N LEU A 94 -7.66 -3.56 -8.56
CA LEU A 94 -6.74 -4.15 -7.60
C LEU A 94 -6.32 -3.20 -6.45
N TYR A 95 -6.47 -1.89 -6.63
CA TYR A 95 -6.05 -0.87 -5.65
C TYR A 95 -7.19 0.08 -5.24
N MET A 96 -8.41 -0.14 -5.73
CA MET A 96 -9.55 0.73 -5.43
C MET A 96 -10.03 0.55 -4.00
N SER A 97 -10.29 1.67 -3.32
CA SER A 97 -10.90 1.63 -1.99
C SER A 97 -12.40 1.22 -2.05
N PRO A 98 -12.96 0.65 -0.97
CA PRO A 98 -14.38 0.30 -0.89
C PRO A 98 -15.33 1.46 -1.24
N GLU A 99 -14.99 2.68 -0.83
CA GLU A 99 -15.77 3.87 -1.16
C GLU A 99 -15.72 4.22 -2.65
N GLN A 100 -14.58 4.03 -3.32
CA GLN A 100 -14.48 4.19 -4.78
C GLN A 100 -15.29 3.13 -5.51
N VAL A 101 -15.27 1.88 -5.06
CA VAL A 101 -16.11 0.80 -5.60
C VAL A 101 -17.61 1.11 -5.43
N GLN A 102 -17.97 1.86 -4.39
CA GLN A 102 -19.34 2.35 -4.17
C GLN A 102 -19.68 3.63 -4.94
N GLY A 103 -18.75 4.15 -5.75
CA GLY A 103 -18.94 5.39 -6.52
C GLY A 103 -18.87 6.66 -5.68
N LYS A 104 -18.39 6.56 -4.44
CA LYS A 104 -18.16 7.72 -3.57
C LYS A 104 -16.85 8.40 -3.95
N ARG A 105 -16.78 9.70 -3.68
CA ARG A 105 -15.59 10.50 -3.91
C ARG A 105 -14.41 9.99 -3.08
N ALA A 106 -13.30 9.68 -3.76
CA ALA A 106 -12.04 9.37 -3.12
C ALA A 106 -11.50 10.57 -2.32
N ASN A 107 -10.91 10.30 -1.16
CA ASN A 107 -10.28 11.29 -0.28
C ASN A 107 -8.90 10.82 0.20
N GLU A 108 -8.27 11.52 1.14
CA GLU A 108 -6.95 11.13 1.65
C GLU A 108 -6.91 9.70 2.18
N ARG A 109 -8.00 9.24 2.80
CA ARG A 109 -8.10 7.87 3.33
C ARG A 109 -8.27 6.82 2.24
N SER A 110 -8.75 7.20 1.06
CA SER A 110 -8.75 6.32 -0.12
C SER A 110 -7.32 6.05 -0.59
N ASP A 111 -6.46 7.09 -0.62
CA ASP A 111 -5.05 6.92 -0.94
C ASP A 111 -4.32 6.03 0.10
N ILE A 112 -4.67 6.14 1.39
CA ILE A 112 -4.15 5.24 2.45
C ILE A 112 -4.49 3.77 2.15
N TYR A 113 -5.72 3.50 1.68
CA TYR A 113 -6.13 2.16 1.31
C TYR A 113 -5.31 1.63 0.12
N SER A 114 -5.16 2.43 -0.93
CA SER A 114 -4.36 2.05 -2.09
C SER A 114 -2.89 1.80 -1.74
N LEU A 115 -2.29 2.58 -0.83
CA LEU A 115 -0.96 2.28 -0.30
C LEU A 115 -0.91 0.96 0.49
N GLY A 116 -1.98 0.61 1.22
CA GLY A 116 -2.11 -0.70 1.85
C GLY A 116 -2.09 -1.85 0.84
N CYS A 117 -2.78 -1.70 -0.29
CA CYS A 117 -2.76 -2.69 -1.39
C CYS A 117 -1.36 -2.82 -1.99
N ILE A 118 -0.69 -1.69 -2.24
CA ILE A 118 0.70 -1.66 -2.74
C ILE A 118 1.65 -2.33 -1.75
N PHE A 119 1.50 -2.07 -0.44
CA PHE A 119 2.33 -2.67 0.59
C PHE A 119 2.15 -4.19 0.64
N TYR A 120 0.91 -4.66 0.61
CA TYR A 120 0.61 -6.09 0.54
C TYR A 120 1.24 -6.74 -0.70
N GLU A 121 1.16 -6.10 -1.86
CA GLU A 121 1.77 -6.60 -3.10
C GLU A 121 3.29 -6.61 -3.02
N CYS A 122 3.91 -5.61 -2.38
CA CYS A 122 5.36 -5.62 -2.15
C CYS A 122 5.78 -6.82 -1.28
N LEU A 123 4.98 -7.21 -0.30
CA LEU A 123 5.29 -8.32 0.61
C LEU A 123 5.05 -9.69 -0.01
N THR A 124 4.07 -9.83 -0.89
CA THR A 124 3.59 -11.15 -1.35
C THR A 124 3.82 -11.40 -2.84
N GLY A 125 4.06 -10.35 -3.62
CA GLY A 125 4.14 -10.37 -5.07
C GLY A 125 2.79 -10.25 -5.77
N TYR A 126 1.68 -10.24 -5.03
CA TYR A 126 0.31 -10.19 -5.59
C TYR A 126 -0.56 -9.21 -4.78
N PRO A 127 -1.53 -8.52 -5.39
CA PRO A 127 -2.45 -7.66 -4.67
C PRO A 127 -3.29 -8.44 -3.65
N PRO A 128 -3.85 -7.80 -2.61
CA PRO A 128 -4.61 -8.50 -1.56
C PRO A 128 -5.89 -9.14 -2.09
N TYR A 129 -6.46 -8.58 -3.17
CA TYR A 129 -7.69 -9.05 -3.78
C TYR A 129 -7.53 -9.09 -5.30
N GLN A 130 -7.82 -10.25 -5.88
CA GLN A 130 -7.81 -10.47 -7.33
C GLN A 130 -8.82 -11.55 -7.66
N GLY A 131 -9.97 -11.16 -8.22
CA GLY A 131 -11.01 -12.07 -8.68
C GLY A 131 -10.85 -12.47 -10.15
N GLU A 132 -11.69 -13.41 -10.60
CA GLU A 132 -11.72 -13.83 -12.01
C GLU A 132 -12.20 -12.71 -12.94
N THR A 133 -13.08 -11.84 -12.44
CA THR A 133 -13.57 -10.66 -13.15
C THR A 133 -13.29 -9.36 -12.39
N LEU A 134 -13.48 -8.23 -13.09
CA LEU A 134 -13.40 -6.90 -12.47
C LEU A 134 -14.44 -6.75 -11.34
N LEU A 135 -15.66 -7.24 -11.58
CA LEU A 135 -16.74 -7.16 -10.60
C LEU A 135 -16.45 -8.02 -9.37
N ASP A 136 -15.86 -9.20 -9.56
CA ASP A 136 -15.45 -10.05 -8.45
C ASP A 136 -14.38 -9.35 -7.61
N THR A 137 -13.36 -8.78 -8.26
CA THR A 137 -12.31 -8.01 -7.57
C THR A 137 -12.93 -6.86 -6.75
N MET A 138 -13.82 -6.07 -7.35
CA MET A 138 -14.56 -5.01 -6.66
C MET A 138 -15.34 -5.53 -5.45
N ASN A 139 -16.05 -6.65 -5.60
CA ASN A 139 -16.79 -7.28 -4.51
C ASN A 139 -15.87 -7.76 -3.37
N MET A 140 -14.67 -8.24 -3.69
CA MET A 140 -13.68 -8.62 -2.69
C MET A 140 -13.19 -7.42 -1.88
N HIS A 141 -12.96 -6.28 -2.55
CA HIS A 141 -12.62 -5.03 -1.87
C HIS A 141 -13.72 -4.60 -0.90
N LEU A 142 -15.00 -4.88 -1.19
CA LEU A 142 -16.12 -4.54 -0.29
C LEU A 142 -16.26 -5.52 0.89
N ASN A 143 -16.12 -6.83 0.64
CA ASN A 143 -16.67 -7.84 1.54
C ASN A 143 -15.65 -8.86 2.06
N GLU A 144 -14.61 -9.18 1.30
CA GLU A 144 -13.67 -10.23 1.69
C GLU A 144 -12.74 -9.76 2.82
N PRO A 145 -12.46 -10.64 3.81
CA PRO A 145 -11.49 -10.34 4.85
C PRO A 145 -10.10 -10.16 4.25
N LEU A 146 -9.27 -9.36 4.92
CA LEU A 146 -7.87 -9.17 4.53
C LEU A 146 -7.09 -10.49 4.67
N PRO A 147 -6.46 -11.01 3.60
CA PRO A 147 -5.53 -12.13 3.73
C PRO A 147 -4.36 -11.78 4.65
N ARG A 148 -3.99 -12.69 5.54
CA ARG A 148 -2.94 -12.44 6.55
C ARG A 148 -1.55 -12.76 6.01
N ILE A 149 -0.59 -11.92 6.36
CA ILE A 149 0.84 -12.25 6.18
C ILE A 149 1.21 -13.29 7.23
N VAL A 150 1.65 -14.47 6.79
CA VAL A 150 2.11 -15.56 7.66
C VAL A 150 3.59 -15.79 7.40
N LEU A 151 4.40 -15.68 8.45
CA LEU A 151 5.84 -15.95 8.41
C LEU A 151 6.16 -17.16 9.31
N LYS A 152 7.42 -17.56 9.36
CA LYS A 152 7.91 -18.63 10.25
C LYS A 152 7.73 -18.24 11.72
N ASP A 153 7.70 -19.22 12.61
CA ASP A 153 7.44 -19.03 14.05
C ASP A 153 8.44 -18.06 14.71
N ASP A 154 9.70 -18.08 14.30
CA ASP A 154 10.75 -17.15 14.74
C ASP A 154 10.56 -15.70 14.26
N GLN A 155 9.57 -15.47 13.40
CA GLN A 155 9.18 -14.17 12.84
C GLN A 155 7.73 -13.79 13.16
N ALA A 156 7.11 -14.43 14.16
CA ALA A 156 5.71 -14.18 14.55
C ALA A 156 5.46 -12.70 14.92
N ASP A 157 6.38 -12.08 15.66
CA ASP A 157 6.28 -10.66 16.02
C ASP A 157 6.34 -9.73 14.80
N LEU A 158 7.17 -10.07 13.80
CA LEU A 158 7.23 -9.34 12.55
C LEU A 158 5.93 -9.48 11.77
N ALA A 159 5.40 -10.70 11.63
CA ALA A 159 4.13 -10.95 10.98
C ALA A 159 3.00 -10.16 11.67
N ALA A 160 2.96 -10.12 13.01
CA ALA A 160 1.97 -9.34 13.75
C ALA A 160 2.05 -7.84 13.44
N ARG A 161 3.26 -7.26 13.36
CA ARG A 161 3.46 -5.84 13.01
C ARG A 161 3.07 -5.51 11.58
N LEU A 162 3.45 -6.34 10.60
CA LEU A 162 3.06 -6.16 9.20
C LEU A 162 1.55 -6.18 9.06
N ASN A 163 0.92 -7.17 9.68
CA ASN A 163 -0.52 -7.31 9.68
C ASN A 163 -1.24 -6.16 10.40
N PHE A 164 -0.68 -5.60 11.46
CA PHE A 164 -1.23 -4.42 12.13
C PHE A 164 -1.28 -3.20 11.20
N VAL A 165 -0.21 -2.94 10.44
CA VAL A 165 -0.18 -1.87 9.43
C VAL A 165 -1.20 -2.14 8.33
N LEU A 166 -1.33 -3.38 7.86
CA LEU A 166 -2.31 -3.77 6.86
C LEU A 166 -3.75 -3.62 7.36
N ASP A 167 -4.04 -4.01 8.60
CA ASP A 167 -5.37 -3.88 9.22
C ASP A 167 -5.84 -2.41 9.24
N LEU A 168 -4.94 -1.49 9.56
CA LEU A 168 -5.24 -0.06 9.65
C LEU A 168 -5.13 0.69 8.31
N THR A 169 -4.56 0.09 7.26
CA THR A 169 -4.58 0.69 5.91
C THR A 169 -5.75 0.15 5.09
N LEU A 170 -6.03 -1.15 5.18
CA LEU A 170 -7.02 -1.87 4.38
C LEU A 170 -8.38 -2.06 5.08
N ALA A 171 -8.62 -1.37 6.20
CA ALA A 171 -9.92 -1.36 6.84
C ALA A 171 -11.01 -0.92 5.85
N LYS A 172 -12.11 -1.68 5.81
CA LYS A 172 -13.20 -1.43 4.85
C LYS A 172 -13.86 -0.07 5.09
N ASN A 173 -14.10 0.25 6.36
CA ASN A 173 -14.58 1.57 6.75
C ASN A 173 -13.40 2.57 6.79
N PRO A 174 -13.43 3.67 6.02
CA PRO A 174 -12.39 4.68 6.03
C PRO A 174 -12.07 5.21 7.44
N SER A 175 -13.07 5.36 8.33
CA SER A 175 -12.84 5.91 9.68
C SER A 175 -11.97 5.01 10.56
N GLN A 176 -11.90 3.71 10.26
CA GLN A 176 -11.06 2.73 10.95
C GLN A 176 -9.62 2.70 10.41
N ARG A 177 -9.35 3.43 9.32
CA ARG A 177 -7.99 3.58 8.80
C ARG A 177 -7.19 4.60 9.60
N PHE A 178 -5.87 4.63 9.38
CA PHE A 178 -5.03 5.75 9.82
C PHE A 178 -5.67 7.10 9.46
N ALA A 179 -5.62 8.05 10.39
CA ALA A 179 -6.26 9.33 10.21
C ALA A 179 -5.63 10.15 9.08
N THR A 180 -4.30 10.05 8.94
CA THR A 180 -3.49 10.76 7.95
C THR A 180 -2.27 9.91 7.57
N MET A 181 -1.57 10.30 6.49
CA MET A 181 -0.31 9.67 6.08
C MET A 181 0.80 9.81 7.13
N GLU A 182 0.83 10.92 7.89
CA GLU A 182 1.76 11.11 9.01
C GLU A 182 1.53 10.11 10.14
N LYS A 183 0.27 9.74 10.41
CA LYS A 183 -0.03 8.69 11.40
C LYS A 183 0.38 7.31 10.94
N LEU A 184 0.30 7.04 9.64
CA LEU A 184 0.87 5.82 9.05
C LEU A 184 2.40 5.81 9.21
N LEU A 185 3.08 6.89 8.87
CA LEU A 185 4.53 7.05 9.04
C LEU A 185 4.97 6.80 10.48
N GLU A 186 4.34 7.47 11.45
CA GLU A 186 4.62 7.31 12.87
C GLU A 186 4.48 5.84 13.32
N SER A 187 3.49 5.13 12.77
CA SER A 187 3.27 3.71 13.05
C SER A 187 4.36 2.82 12.44
N ILE A 188 4.84 3.12 11.23
CA ILE A 188 5.92 2.37 10.57
C ILE A 188 7.22 2.55 11.36
N GLU A 189 7.56 3.78 11.73
CA GLU A 189 8.76 4.10 12.50
C GLU A 189 8.77 3.42 13.88
N LYS A 190 7.64 3.45 14.59
CA LYS A 190 7.49 2.72 15.88
C LYS A 190 7.61 1.22 15.71
N SER A 191 7.13 0.68 14.59
CA SER A 191 7.26 -0.75 14.27
C SER A 191 8.71 -1.12 13.96
N ALA A 192 9.46 -0.22 13.30
CA ALA A 192 10.89 -0.37 12.99
C ALA A 192 11.80 -0.16 14.22
N GLN A 193 11.45 0.69 15.19
CA GLN A 193 12.22 0.84 16.43
C GLN A 193 12.19 -0.43 17.31
N GLY A 194 11.16 -1.27 17.13
CA GLY A 194 11.14 -2.63 17.68
C GLY A 194 12.20 -3.58 17.10
N PHE A 195 12.92 -3.19 16.03
CA PHE A 195 14.04 -3.93 15.44
C PHE A 195 15.43 -3.51 15.96
N ILE A 196 15.55 -2.37 16.66
CA ILE A 196 16.88 -1.82 17.08
C ILE A 196 17.28 -2.21 18.51
N ALA A 197 16.39 -2.82 19.30
CA ALA A 197 16.74 -3.47 20.57
C ALA A 197 16.38 -4.96 20.43
N ILE A 198 17.28 -5.85 20.01
CA ILE A 198 18.39 -6.38 20.79
C ILE A 198 19.49 -6.81 19.78
N ARG A 199 20.56 -6.03 19.64
CA ARG A 199 21.86 -6.61 19.28
C ARG A 199 22.55 -6.98 20.59
N THR A 200 22.93 -8.25 20.65
CA THR A 200 23.54 -8.98 21.76
C THR A 200 24.70 -8.24 22.42
N ASP A 201 24.51 -7.79 23.66
CA ASP A 201 25.60 -7.78 24.64
C ASP A 201 25.57 -9.14 25.34
N THR A 202 26.28 -10.11 24.78
CA THR A 202 26.75 -11.26 25.55
C THR A 202 27.89 -10.77 26.43
N PRO A 203 27.82 -10.89 27.77
CA PRO A 203 28.97 -10.61 28.63
C PRO A 203 30.05 -11.65 28.32
N GLU A 204 31.25 -11.18 27.98
CA GLU A 204 32.44 -12.04 27.93
C GLU A 204 32.63 -12.74 29.28
N GLU A 205 32.55 -14.07 29.27
CA GLU A 205 33.02 -14.90 30.37
C GLU A 205 34.52 -14.64 30.57
N HIS A 206 34.86 -13.84 31.58
CA HIS A 206 36.21 -13.84 32.13
C HIS A 206 36.42 -15.14 32.90
N GLN A 207 36.95 -16.13 32.20
CA GLN A 207 37.72 -17.21 32.79
C GLN A 207 39.01 -16.60 33.34
N ILE A 208 39.14 -16.57 34.67
CA ILE A 208 40.42 -16.33 35.34
C ILE A 208 40.67 -17.58 36.17
N ASP A 209 41.77 -18.25 35.82
CA ASP A 209 42.41 -19.34 36.56
C ASP A 209 42.84 -18.91 37.98
#